data_AF-A0A9N6WQJ0-F1
#
_entry.id   AF-A0A9N6WQJ0-F1
#
_cell.length_a   1.000
_cell.length_b   1.000
_cell.length_c   1.000
_cell.angle_alpha   90.00
_cell.angle_beta   90.00
_cell.angle_gamma   90.00
#
_symmetry.space_group_name_H-M   'P 1'
#
loop_
_entity.id
_entity.type
_entity.pdbx_description
1 polymer ?
#
loop_
_entity_poly.entity_id
_entity_poly.type
_entity_poly.pdbx_seq_one_letter_code
_entity_poly.pdbx_strand_id
1 'polypeptide(L)'
;MLDRNRRIKPCPERFQSSPDQFNIIITCEERVYDQVIESIEGRDSQTTPVHVINIEIQDNHEEATIGAFLICELLAMLSSSDDLDNDIDELLQDFEAKCERSVLHCVLFY
;
A
#
# COMPACT_ATOMS: atom_id res chain seq x y z
N MET A 1 -18.42 8.24 9.58
CA MET A 1 -17.43 8.03 8.50
C MET A 1 -17.45 9.14 7.44
N LEU A 2 -18.61 9.45 6.82
CA LEU A 2 -18.67 10.43 5.72
C LEU A 2 -18.18 11.84 6.10
N ASP A 3 -18.55 12.34 7.28
CA ASP A 3 -18.07 13.65 7.75
C ASP A 3 -16.55 13.71 7.96
N ARG A 4 -15.94 12.60 8.40
CA ARG A 4 -14.48 12.49 8.52
C ARG A 4 -13.84 12.56 7.14
N ASN A 5 -14.35 11.79 6.17
CA ASN A 5 -13.82 11.75 4.82
C ASN A 5 -13.90 13.13 4.13
N ARG A 6 -15.02 13.85 4.31
CA ARG A 6 -15.23 15.20 3.77
C ARG A 6 -14.23 16.24 4.31
N ARG A 7 -13.70 16.04 5.52
CA ARG A 7 -12.66 16.91 6.09
C ARG A 7 -11.27 16.65 5.49
N ILE A 8 -11.05 15.47 4.90
CA ILE A 8 -9.77 15.06 4.32
C ILE A 8 -9.72 15.43 2.83
N LYS A 9 -10.77 15.08 2.06
CA LYS A 9 -10.83 15.33 0.61
C LYS A 9 -12.28 15.51 0.11
N PRO A 10 -12.50 16.16 -1.05
CA PRO A 10 -13.85 16.51 -1.51
C PRO A 10 -14.69 15.32 -1.98
N CYS A 11 -14.07 14.31 -2.62
CA CYS A 11 -14.75 13.14 -3.16
C CYS A 11 -13.82 11.90 -3.13
N PRO A 12 -14.37 10.67 -3.20
CA PRO A 12 -13.58 9.48 -3.47
C PRO A 12 -13.00 9.52 -4.89
N GLU A 13 -11.83 8.89 -5.05
CA GLU A 13 -11.08 8.87 -6.30
C GLU A 13 -10.82 7.42 -6.70
N ARG A 14 -10.80 7.17 -8.01
CA ARG A 14 -10.56 5.84 -8.56
C ARG A 14 -9.11 5.75 -9.01
N PHE A 15 -8.38 4.77 -8.49
CA PHE A 15 -6.95 4.59 -8.78
C PHE A 15 -6.66 4.47 -10.28
N GLN A 16 -7.46 3.68 -11.01
CA GLN A 16 -7.26 3.48 -12.46
C GLN A 16 -7.41 4.76 -13.29
N SER A 17 -8.00 5.82 -12.74
CA SER A 17 -8.19 7.11 -13.40
C SER A 17 -7.15 8.16 -12.97
N SER A 18 -6.34 7.89 -11.94
CA SER A 18 -5.30 8.81 -11.49
C SER A 18 -4.02 8.62 -12.33
N PRO A 19 -3.43 9.71 -12.85
CA PRO A 19 -2.12 9.71 -13.51
C PRO A 19 -0.94 9.80 -12.52
N ASP A 20 -1.21 9.87 -11.22
CA ASP A 20 -0.19 10.09 -10.21
C ASP A 20 0.75 8.88 -10.06
N GLN A 21 2.01 9.17 -9.74
CA GLN A 21 3.05 8.17 -9.50
C GLN A 21 3.44 8.17 -8.01
N PHE A 22 3.65 6.98 -7.46
CA PHE A 22 3.95 6.75 -6.06
C PHE A 22 5.17 5.83 -5.93
N ASN A 23 5.97 5.98 -4.87
CA ASN A 23 7.05 5.04 -4.59
C ASN A 23 6.52 3.75 -3.94
N ILE A 24 5.49 3.89 -3.10
CA ILE A 24 4.87 2.79 -2.36
C ILE A 24 3.35 2.90 -2.49
N ILE A 25 2.70 1.80 -2.83
CA ILE A 25 1.24 1.65 -2.86
C ILE A 25 0.88 0.57 -1.85
N ILE A 26 -0.05 0.88 -0.95
CA ILE A 26 -0.56 -0.08 0.03
C ILE A 26 -2.01 -0.42 -0.31
N THR A 27 -2.30 -1.71 -0.39
CA THR A 27 -3.65 -2.25 -0.60
C THR A 27 -4.14 -2.95 0.66
N CYS A 28 -5.46 -2.88 0.89
CA CYS A 28 -6.10 -3.41 2.11
C CYS A 28 -6.74 -4.79 1.92
N GLU A 29 -6.79 -5.30 0.69
CA GLU A 29 -7.32 -6.62 0.35
C GLU A 29 -6.68 -7.14 -0.94
N GLU A 30 -6.52 -8.46 -1.05
CA GLU A 30 -5.87 -9.12 -2.19
C GLU A 30 -6.57 -8.81 -3.53
N ARG A 31 -7.90 -8.70 -3.52
CA ARG A 31 -8.65 -8.34 -4.73
C ARG A 31 -8.32 -6.92 -5.25
N VAL A 32 -8.01 -5.98 -4.35
CA VAL A 32 -7.58 -4.63 -4.73
C VAL A 32 -6.12 -4.64 -5.17
N TYR A 33 -5.28 -5.47 -4.54
CA TYR A 33 -3.90 -5.71 -4.97
C TYR A 33 -3.82 -6.16 -6.44
N ASP A 34 -4.60 -7.18 -6.82
CA ASP A 34 -4.66 -7.66 -8.21
C ASP A 34 -5.11 -6.57 -9.19
N GLN A 35 -6.13 -5.77 -8.80
CA GLN A 35 -6.62 -4.66 -9.63
C GLN A 35 -5.61 -3.52 -9.78
N VAL A 36 -4.77 -3.29 -8.77
CA VAL A 36 -3.69 -2.31 -8.83
C VAL A 36 -2.59 -2.79 -9.76
N ILE A 37 -2.18 -4.07 -9.65
CA ILE A 37 -1.20 -4.68 -10.54
C ILE A 37 -1.65 -4.58 -11.99
N GLU A 38 -2.85 -5.08 -12.31
CA GLU A 38 -3.41 -5.05 -13.66
C GLU A 38 -3.51 -3.60 -14.20
N SER A 39 -3.86 -2.65 -13.33
CA SER A 39 -3.95 -1.24 -13.72
C SER A 39 -2.60 -0.58 -14.00
N ILE A 40 -1.51 -1.05 -13.41
CA ILE A 40 -0.16 -0.51 -13.65
C ILE A 40 0.45 -1.21 -14.86
N GLU A 41 0.34 -2.53 -14.95
CA GLU A 41 0.81 -3.30 -16.12
C GLU A 41 0.10 -2.92 -17.43
N GLY A 42 -1.15 -2.46 -17.34
CA GLY A 42 -1.90 -1.93 -18.50
C GLY A 42 -1.48 -0.53 -18.95
N ARG A 43 -0.58 0.16 -18.25
CA ARG A 43 -0.02 1.46 -18.64
C ARG A 43 1.25 1.28 -19.45
N ASP A 44 1.62 2.29 -20.24
CA ASP A 44 2.87 2.27 -21.00
C ASP A 44 4.07 2.27 -20.05
N SER A 45 4.84 1.19 -20.04
CA SER A 45 5.99 1.00 -19.15
C SER A 45 7.04 2.11 -19.32
N GLN A 46 7.21 2.91 -18.28
CA GLN A 46 8.34 3.76 -17.95
C GLN A 46 9.40 2.98 -17.12
N THR A 47 10.38 3.71 -16.60
CA THR A 47 11.54 3.15 -15.87
C THR A 47 11.46 3.36 -14.35
N THR A 48 10.34 3.86 -13.84
CA THR A 48 10.20 4.26 -12.44
C THR A 48 9.61 3.10 -11.63
N PRO A 49 10.35 2.53 -10.67
CA PRO A 49 9.84 1.44 -9.85
C PRO A 49 8.77 1.93 -8.86
N VAL A 50 7.83 1.06 -8.54
CA VAL A 50 6.84 1.22 -7.49
C VAL A 50 6.67 -0.09 -6.73
N HIS A 51 6.74 -0.01 -5.40
CA HIS A 51 6.45 -1.14 -4.53
C HIS A 51 4.95 -1.19 -4.25
N VAL A 52 4.33 -2.33 -4.54
CA VAL A 52 2.94 -2.59 -4.16
C VAL A 52 2.94 -3.59 -3.02
N ILE A 53 2.35 -3.21 -1.89
CA ILE A 53 2.31 -4.00 -0.66
C ILE A 53 0.85 -4.24 -0.30
N ASN A 54 0.46 -5.48 -0.04
CA ASN A 54 -0.88 -5.83 0.42
C ASN A 54 -0.85 -6.23 1.89
N ILE A 55 -1.75 -5.63 2.67
CA ILE A 55 -2.04 -6.02 4.05
C ILE A 55 -3.53 -6.30 4.15
N GLU A 56 -3.89 -7.53 4.52
CA GLU A 56 -5.29 -7.91 4.65
C GLU A 56 -5.93 -7.24 5.88
N ILE A 57 -6.90 -6.37 5.62
CA ILE A 57 -7.66 -5.63 6.63
C ILE A 57 -9.14 -5.87 6.38
N GLN A 58 -9.85 -6.39 7.38
CA GLN A 58 -11.28 -6.63 7.26
C GLN A 58 -12.06 -5.30 7.15
N ASP A 59 -13.13 -5.30 6.35
CA ASP A 59 -14.01 -4.13 6.16
C ASP A 59 -14.94 -3.92 7.37
N ASN A 60 -14.34 -3.56 8.50
CA ASN A 60 -15.04 -3.12 9.70
C ASN A 60 -14.27 -1.95 10.34
N HIS A 61 -14.94 -1.19 11.22
CA HIS A 61 -14.35 0.06 11.74
C HIS A 61 -13.18 -0.19 12.70
N GLU A 62 -13.22 -1.28 13.45
CA GLU A 62 -12.21 -1.63 14.45
C GLU A 62 -10.93 -2.09 13.76
N GLU A 63 -11.03 -3.05 12.85
CA GLU A 63 -9.92 -3.54 12.01
C GLU A 63 -9.38 -2.44 11.11
N ALA A 64 -10.21 -1.57 10.52
CA ALA A 64 -9.71 -0.44 9.75
C ALA A 64 -8.88 0.53 10.59
N THR A 65 -9.19 0.67 11.89
CA THR A 65 -8.42 1.52 12.80
C THR A 65 -7.10 0.86 13.16
N ILE A 66 -7.12 -0.43 13.50
CA ILE A 66 -5.92 -1.22 13.80
C ILE A 66 -5.00 -1.26 12.57
N GLY A 67 -5.55 -1.61 11.41
CA GLY A 67 -4.85 -1.63 10.13
C GLY A 67 -4.24 -0.28 9.76
N ALA A 68 -4.92 0.83 10.03
CA ALA A 68 -4.35 2.16 9.81
C ALA A 68 -3.11 2.43 10.69
N PHE A 69 -3.10 1.97 11.94
CA PHE A 69 -1.90 2.07 12.80
C PHE A 69 -0.77 1.16 12.31
N LEU A 70 -1.08 -0.07 11.90
CA LEU A 70 -0.11 -1.01 11.34
C LEU A 70 0.53 -0.46 10.06
N ILE A 71 -0.27 0.10 9.16
CA ILE A 71 0.21 0.77 7.94
C ILE A 71 1.12 1.95 8.29
N CYS A 72 0.74 2.76 9.27
CA CYS A 72 1.55 3.89 9.71
C CYS A 72 2.91 3.45 10.27
N GLU A 73 2.92 2.37 11.05
CA GLU A 73 4.14 1.78 11.59
C GLU A 73 5.05 1.20 10.50
N LEU A 74 4.47 0.45 9.55
CA LEU A 74 5.22 -0.06 8.39
C LEU A 74 5.86 1.08 7.60
N LEU A 75 5.09 2.12 7.27
CA LEU A 75 5.61 3.27 6.53
C LEU A 75 6.69 4.02 7.31
N ALA A 76 6.61 4.08 8.64
CA ALA A 76 7.66 4.65 9.48
C ALA A 76 8.94 3.82 9.45
N MET A 77 8.83 2.48 9.45
CA MET A 77 9.98 1.58 9.29
C MET A 77 10.63 1.75 7.92
N LEU A 78 9.83 1.70 6.84
CA LEU A 78 10.32 1.88 5.46
C LEU A 78 10.96 3.26 5.26
N SER A 79 10.37 4.32 5.83
CA SER A 79 10.92 5.67 5.74
C SER A 79 12.22 5.87 6.54
N SER A 80 12.55 4.96 7.45
CA SER A 80 13.78 5.04 8.26
C SER A 80 14.98 4.33 7.64
N SER A 81 14.76 3.54 6.58
CA SER A 81 15.85 2.91 5.81
C SER A 81 16.48 3.92 4.85
N ASP A 82 17.82 3.87 4.75
CA ASP A 82 18.60 4.66 3.81
C ASP A 82 18.59 4.06 2.39
N ASP A 83 18.32 2.74 2.26
CA ASP A 83 18.32 1.99 1.00
C ASP A 83 17.12 1.03 0.95
N LEU A 84 15.95 1.62 0.72
CA LEU A 84 14.67 0.91 0.73
C LEU A 84 14.63 -0.29 -0.23
N ASP A 85 15.19 -0.15 -1.44
CA ASP A 85 15.13 -1.20 -2.46
C ASP A 85 15.85 -2.48 -2.02
N ASN A 86 16.91 -2.35 -1.20
CA ASN A 86 17.67 -3.48 -0.67
C ASN A 86 17.11 -3.99 0.66
N ASP A 87 16.58 -3.10 1.51
CA ASP A 87 16.15 -3.44 2.86
C ASP A 87 14.67 -3.89 2.94
N ILE A 88 13.86 -3.64 1.92
CA ILE A 88 12.40 -3.85 1.97
C ILE A 88 12.02 -5.29 2.32
N ASP A 89 12.71 -6.30 1.79
CA ASP A 89 12.39 -7.70 2.06
C ASP A 89 12.61 -8.06 3.54
N GLU A 90 13.70 -7.56 4.15
CA GLU A 90 13.99 -7.76 5.58
C GLU A 90 12.99 -7.01 6.46
N LEU A 91 12.69 -5.75 6.11
CA LEU A 91 11.72 -4.94 6.84
C LEU A 91 10.30 -5.52 6.80
N LEU A 92 9.89 -6.06 5.65
CA LEU A 92 8.61 -6.74 5.51
C LEU A 92 8.56 -8.03 6.31
N GLN A 93 9.64 -8.82 6.31
CA GLN A 93 9.73 -10.04 7.11
C GLN A 93 9.64 -9.75 8.62
N ASP A 94 10.33 -8.72 9.10
CA ASP A 94 10.25 -8.25 10.49
C ASP A 94 8.83 -7.78 10.85
N PHE A 95 8.19 -7.07 9.92
CA PHE A 95 6.83 -6.61 10.08
C PHE A 95 5.81 -7.77 10.11
N GLU A 96 5.94 -8.77 9.23
CA GLU A 96 5.13 -9.99 9.24
C GLU A 96 5.25 -10.75 10.57
N ALA A 97 6.48 -10.92 11.05
CA ALA A 97 6.76 -11.59 12.32
C ALA A 97 6.13 -10.86 13.52
N LYS A 98 6.07 -9.52 13.46
CA LYS A 98 5.49 -8.69 14.51
C LYS A 98 3.96 -8.64 14.45
N CYS A 99 3.38 -8.61 13.26
CA CYS A 99 1.95 -8.40 13.06
C CYS A 99 1.16 -9.71 12.99
N GLU A 100 1.84 -10.86 12.85
CA GLU A 100 1.23 -12.18 12.61
C GLU A 100 0.24 -12.15 11.42
N ARG A 101 0.53 -11.34 10.41
CA ARG A 101 -0.27 -11.19 9.19
C ARG A 101 0.62 -11.44 7.99
N SER A 102 0.05 -12.08 6.97
CA SER A 102 0.71 -12.21 5.68
C SER A 102 0.72 -10.86 4.97
N VAL A 103 1.86 -10.52 4.41
CA VAL A 103 2.07 -9.34 3.60
C VAL A 103 2.49 -9.80 2.21
N LEU A 104 1.77 -9.34 1.19
CA LEU A 104 2.20 -9.57 -0.19
C LEU A 104 3.00 -8.35 -0.63
N HIS A 105 4.05 -8.58 -1.41
CA HIS A 105 4.85 -7.51 -1.99
C HIS A 105 5.23 -7.86 -3.42
N CYS A 106 5.17 -6.86 -4.29
CA CYS A 106 5.76 -6.92 -5.61
C CYS A 106 6.32 -5.56 -6.01
N VAL A 107 7.21 -5.58 -6.99
CA VAL A 107 7.73 -4.38 -7.65
C VAL A 107 7.15 -4.33 -9.04
N LEU A 108 6.53 -3.21 -9.36
CA LEU A 108 6.06 -2.88 -10.71
C LEU A 108 6.83 -1.67 -11.21
N PHE A 109 6.65 -1.36 -12.49
CA PHE A 109 7.18 -0.18 -13.11
C PHE A 109 6.01 0.60 -13.69
N TYR A 110 5.91 1.89 -13.37
CA TYR A 110 5.09 2.80 -14.17
C TYR A 110 5.53 2.77 -15.59
#